data_AF-A0A8H5H5E2-F1
#
_entry.id   AF-A0A8H5H5E2-F1
#
_cell.length_a   1.000
_cell.length_b   1.000
_cell.length_c   1.000
_cell.angle_alpha   90.00
_cell.angle_beta   90.00
_cell.angle_gamma   90.00
#
_symmetry.space_group_name_H-M   'P 1'
#
loop_
_entity.id
_entity.type
_entity.pdbx_description
1 polymer ?
#
loop_
_entity_poly.entity_id
_entity_poly.type
_entity_poly.pdbx_seq_one_letter_code
_entity_poly.pdbx_strand_id
1 'polypeptide(L)'
;MFLEHTLGTSPAQNKRSFSNQSVKNSPPNRPVLRPGANKKSFKLDPAPLGTPINGVCSSPADYLHKEHPECPHETWIRLELDDSNWTSFNKFTLRISWPGSSPADFHINILNPESTATRFTGEPAKPPEPALTRVKYARIRVVDTGVISPLSGLTKIPPVPFIVTLEPLYLGLIPATVVPFLLVLIPAIVVSLMAAPYIYKYLREIARAAKSEMQGKEKKA
;
A
#
# COMPACT_ATOMS: atom_id res chain seq x y z
N MET A 1 3.53 -5.88 8.96
CA MET A 1 4.02 -4.50 8.74
C MET A 1 3.31 -3.96 7.49
N PHE A 2 3.12 -2.64 7.37
CA PHE A 2 2.39 -2.02 6.26
C PHE A 2 3.18 -0.85 5.68
N LEU A 3 3.24 -0.79 4.35
CA LEU A 3 3.75 0.36 3.61
C LEU A 3 2.61 0.93 2.76
N GLU A 4 2.40 2.25 2.85
CA GLU A 4 1.32 2.94 2.14
C GLU A 4 1.89 4.00 1.19
N HIS A 5 1.42 4.00 -0.06
CA HIS A 5 1.76 5.01 -1.05
C HIS A 5 0.49 5.62 -1.65
N THR A 6 0.34 6.94 -1.53
CA THR A 6 -0.80 7.68 -2.07
C THR A 6 -0.52 8.12 -3.51
N LEU A 7 -1.46 7.86 -4.41
CA LEU A 7 -1.42 8.22 -5.82
C LEU A 7 -2.31 9.44 -6.04
N GLY A 8 -1.73 10.56 -6.48
CA GLY A 8 -2.49 11.68 -7.02
C GLY A 8 -2.71 11.50 -8.52
N THR A 9 -3.96 11.51 -8.99
CA THR A 9 -4.23 11.62 -10.43
C THR A 9 -4.47 13.07 -10.81
N SER A 10 -3.79 13.54 -11.85
CA SER A 10 -4.09 14.82 -12.51
C SER A 10 -5.45 14.74 -13.22
N PRO A 11 -6.29 15.80 -13.23
CA PRO A 11 -7.58 15.79 -13.90
C PRO A 11 -7.43 15.51 -15.40
N ALA A 12 -8.19 14.53 -15.89
CA ALA A 12 -8.15 14.09 -17.28
C ALA A 12 -8.66 15.19 -18.23
N GLN A 13 -7.82 15.62 -19.18
CA GLN A 13 -8.24 16.47 -20.30
C GLN A 13 -8.75 15.64 -21.49
N ASN A 14 -9.56 16.32 -22.29
CA ASN A 14 -10.51 15.86 -23.31
C ASN A 14 -10.00 14.75 -24.27
N LYS A 15 -10.85 13.73 -24.48
CA LYS A 15 -10.63 12.55 -25.34
C LYS A 15 -10.41 12.95 -26.82
N ARG A 16 -9.18 12.82 -27.31
CA ARG A 16 -8.92 12.56 -28.74
C ARG A 16 -8.49 11.12 -28.92
N SER A 17 -9.12 10.46 -29.90
CA SER A 17 -8.92 9.06 -30.26
C SER A 17 -7.49 8.84 -30.79
N PHE A 18 -6.58 8.44 -29.91
CA PHE A 18 -5.25 7.92 -30.27
C PHE A 18 -5.05 6.57 -29.57
N SER A 19 -5.95 5.62 -29.85
CA SER A 19 -5.79 4.22 -29.43
C SER A 19 -4.98 3.47 -30.47
N ASN A 20 -3.80 2.95 -30.08
CA ASN A 20 -3.36 1.56 -30.35
C ASN A 20 -1.83 1.39 -30.47
N GLN A 21 -1.02 2.45 -30.50
CA GLN A 21 0.42 2.29 -30.79
C GLN A 21 1.33 2.19 -29.55
N SER A 22 0.98 2.83 -28.43
CA SER A 22 1.83 2.79 -27.21
C SER A 22 1.66 1.52 -26.35
N VAL A 23 0.69 0.65 -26.67
CA VAL A 23 0.43 -0.61 -25.91
C VAL A 23 1.39 -1.73 -26.32
N LYS A 24 2.05 -1.63 -27.48
CA LYS A 24 2.91 -2.71 -28.02
C LYS A 24 4.27 -2.87 -27.32
N ASN A 25 4.70 -1.91 -26.51
CA ASN A 25 6.01 -1.95 -25.85
C ASN A 25 5.94 -2.29 -24.35
N SER A 26 4.78 -2.71 -23.85
CA SER A 26 4.69 -3.26 -22.49
C SER A 26 5.18 -4.70 -22.51
N PRO A 27 6.11 -5.10 -21.62
CA PRO A 27 6.55 -6.49 -21.54
C PRO A 27 5.34 -7.43 -21.34
N PRO A 28 5.30 -8.55 -22.08
CA PRO A 28 4.15 -9.44 -22.07
C PRO A 28 3.96 -10.07 -20.69
N ASN A 29 2.70 -10.09 -20.22
CA ASN A 29 2.23 -10.83 -19.03
C ASN A 29 2.47 -10.23 -17.63
N ARG A 30 2.51 -8.89 -17.49
CA ARG A 30 2.55 -8.28 -16.15
C ARG A 30 1.23 -8.45 -15.38
N PRO A 31 1.31 -8.68 -14.06
CA PRO A 31 0.13 -8.64 -13.19
C PRO A 31 -0.55 -7.27 -13.28
N VAL A 32 -1.88 -7.28 -13.41
CA VAL A 32 -2.71 -6.07 -13.46
C VAL A 32 -3.57 -6.00 -12.20
N LEU A 33 -3.63 -4.82 -11.58
CA LEU A 33 -4.59 -4.49 -10.53
C LEU A 33 -5.67 -3.57 -11.10
N ARG A 34 -6.93 -3.99 -10.97
CA ARG A 34 -8.13 -3.35 -11.53
C ARG A 34 -9.32 -3.53 -10.59
N PRO A 35 -10.47 -2.87 -10.81
CA PRO A 35 -11.68 -3.14 -10.02
C PRO A 35 -12.04 -4.63 -10.01
N GLY A 36 -12.43 -5.15 -8.84
CA GLY A 36 -12.73 -6.58 -8.65
C GLY A 36 -11.50 -7.52 -8.60
N ALA A 37 -10.35 -7.08 -9.09
CA ALA A 37 -9.06 -7.78 -8.98
C ALA A 37 -7.99 -6.84 -8.42
N ASN A 38 -8.34 -6.15 -7.34
CA ASN A 38 -7.53 -5.09 -6.73
C ASN A 38 -6.54 -5.61 -5.69
N LYS A 39 -6.47 -6.94 -5.50
CA LYS A 39 -5.58 -7.61 -4.56
C LYS A 39 -4.84 -8.74 -5.27
N LYS A 40 -3.52 -8.80 -5.11
CA LYS A 40 -2.71 -9.90 -5.67
C LYS A 40 -1.60 -10.31 -4.72
N SER A 41 -1.35 -11.62 -4.65
CA SER A 41 -0.29 -12.21 -3.83
C SER A 41 0.94 -12.48 -4.68
N PHE A 42 2.11 -12.26 -4.09
CA PHE A 42 3.41 -12.42 -4.72
C PHE A 42 4.37 -13.14 -3.77
N LYS A 43 5.41 -13.72 -4.35
CA LYS A 43 6.58 -14.25 -3.64
C LYS A 43 7.80 -13.77 -4.41
N LEU A 44 8.71 -13.08 -3.74
CA LEU A 44 9.96 -12.59 -4.33
C LEU A 44 11.14 -13.03 -3.46
N ASP A 45 12.26 -13.34 -4.10
CA ASP A 45 13.51 -13.53 -3.39
C ASP A 45 14.03 -12.15 -3.00
N PRO A 46 14.32 -11.86 -1.72
CA PRO A 46 14.81 -10.54 -1.33
C PRO A 46 16.27 -10.35 -1.77
N ALA A 47 16.67 -9.12 -2.07
CA ALA A 47 18.07 -8.80 -2.31
C ALA A 47 18.88 -9.02 -1.02
N PRO A 48 20.19 -9.35 -1.10
CA PRO A 48 21.01 -9.61 0.08
C PRO A 48 21.01 -8.46 1.09
N LEU A 49 21.12 -8.79 2.37
CA LEU A 49 21.23 -7.82 3.47
C LEU A 49 22.34 -6.80 3.18
N GLY A 50 22.04 -5.52 3.43
CA GLY A 50 22.97 -4.41 3.19
C GLY A 50 23.02 -3.92 1.74
N THR A 51 22.31 -4.57 0.81
CA THR A 51 22.16 -4.05 -0.56
C THR A 51 21.38 -2.73 -0.51
N PRO A 52 21.93 -1.60 -1.02
CA PRO A 52 21.19 -0.35 -1.05
C PRO A 52 19.96 -0.51 -1.95
N ILE A 53 18.79 -0.10 -1.44
CA ILE A 53 17.51 -0.26 -2.14
C ILE A 53 17.50 0.36 -3.54
N ASN A 54 18.25 1.45 -3.71
CA ASN A 54 18.42 2.15 -4.99
C ASN A 54 19.36 1.44 -5.96
N GLY A 55 20.14 0.46 -5.51
CA GLY A 55 20.99 -0.39 -6.33
C GLY A 55 20.32 -1.70 -6.77
N VAL A 56 19.24 -2.12 -6.10
CA VAL A 56 18.47 -3.32 -6.47
C VAL A 56 17.91 -3.18 -7.88
N CYS A 57 18.37 -4.04 -8.79
CA CYS A 57 17.94 -4.13 -10.20
C CYS A 57 18.06 -2.79 -10.94
N SER A 58 19.20 -2.12 -10.84
CA SER A 58 19.33 -0.74 -11.32
C SER A 58 20.01 -0.61 -12.67
N SER A 59 20.73 -1.64 -13.11
CA SER A 59 21.42 -1.58 -14.39
C SER A 59 20.45 -1.90 -15.52
N PRO A 60 20.39 -1.08 -16.60
CA PRO A 60 19.70 -1.46 -17.82
C PRO A 60 20.18 -2.81 -18.38
N ALA A 61 21.45 -3.16 -18.14
CA ALA A 61 22.01 -4.45 -18.54
C ALA A 61 21.33 -5.65 -17.86
N ASP A 62 20.79 -5.48 -16.65
CA ASP A 62 20.07 -6.52 -15.92
C ASP A 62 18.81 -6.97 -16.68
N TYR A 63 18.24 -6.09 -17.51
CA TYR A 63 17.04 -6.35 -18.32
C TYR A 63 17.35 -6.79 -19.76
N LEU A 64 18.61 -6.68 -20.20
CA LEU A 64 19.03 -7.01 -21.57
C LEU A 64 19.43 -8.49 -21.75
N HIS A 65 19.54 -9.25 -20.66
CA HIS A 65 19.75 -10.69 -20.73
C HIS A 65 18.50 -11.39 -21.27
N LYS A 66 18.57 -11.84 -22.53
CA LYS A 66 17.49 -12.46 -23.31
C LYS A 66 16.86 -13.71 -22.67
N GLU A 67 17.55 -14.37 -21.75
CA GLU A 67 17.08 -15.64 -21.20
C GLU A 67 16.10 -15.45 -20.03
N HIS A 68 16.29 -14.45 -19.17
CA HIS A 68 15.36 -14.12 -18.08
C HIS A 68 15.48 -12.62 -17.73
N PRO A 69 14.72 -11.71 -18.38
CA PRO A 69 14.78 -10.27 -18.13
C PRO A 69 14.14 -9.84 -16.79
N GLU A 70 14.00 -10.77 -15.85
CA GLU A 70 13.31 -10.58 -14.58
C GLU A 70 14.32 -10.60 -13.44
N CYS A 71 14.56 -9.43 -12.85
CA CYS A 71 15.33 -9.36 -11.62
C CYS A 71 14.52 -10.00 -10.48
N PRO A 72 15.06 -11.03 -9.78
CA PRO A 72 14.29 -11.83 -8.81
C PRO A 72 13.87 -11.05 -7.57
N HIS A 73 14.51 -9.91 -7.33
CA HIS A 73 14.28 -9.02 -6.18
C HIS A 73 13.27 -7.90 -6.48
N GLU A 74 12.63 -7.97 -7.63
CA GLU A 74 11.76 -6.93 -8.15
C GLU A 74 10.50 -7.52 -8.79
N THR A 75 9.38 -6.82 -8.64
CA THR A 75 8.20 -7.07 -9.47
C THR A 75 7.60 -5.78 -9.98
N TRP A 76 6.95 -5.89 -11.15
CA TRP A 76 6.26 -4.78 -11.78
C TRP A 76 4.79 -5.09 -11.93
N ILE A 77 3.96 -4.15 -11.52
CA ILE A 77 2.51 -4.29 -11.53
C ILE A 77 1.91 -3.14 -12.32
N ARG A 78 1.01 -3.46 -13.25
CA ARG A 78 0.22 -2.45 -13.96
C ARG A 78 -0.98 -2.08 -13.11
N LEU A 79 -1.16 -0.78 -12.85
CA LEU A 79 -2.30 -0.22 -12.12
C LEU A 79 -3.28 0.35 -13.14
N GLU A 80 -4.41 -0.34 -13.33
CA GLU A 80 -5.45 0.07 -14.28
C GLU A 80 -6.46 0.99 -13.59
N LEU A 81 -6.17 2.30 -13.63
CA LEU A 81 -6.98 3.32 -12.94
C LEU A 81 -8.05 3.98 -13.82
N ASP A 82 -8.16 3.56 -15.09
CA ASP A 82 -9.08 4.12 -16.10
C ASP A 82 -10.41 3.34 -16.21
N ASP A 83 -10.59 2.27 -15.42
CA ASP A 83 -11.81 1.48 -15.42
C ASP A 83 -13.03 2.33 -15.00
N SER A 84 -14.20 2.07 -15.62
CA SER A 84 -15.44 2.80 -15.37
C SER A 84 -15.88 2.79 -13.90
N ASN A 85 -15.54 1.75 -13.14
CA ASN A 85 -15.88 1.66 -11.72
C ASN A 85 -15.00 2.56 -10.83
N TRP A 86 -13.88 3.07 -11.37
CA TRP A 86 -12.91 3.89 -10.67
C TRP A 86 -12.81 5.33 -11.18
N THR A 87 -13.65 5.72 -12.16
CA THR A 87 -13.64 7.07 -12.73
C THR A 87 -14.03 8.15 -11.73
N SER A 88 -14.89 7.84 -10.77
CA SER A 88 -15.33 8.73 -9.70
C SER A 88 -14.23 9.04 -8.67
N PHE A 89 -13.16 8.25 -8.64
CA PHE A 89 -12.03 8.43 -7.73
C PHE A 89 -10.85 9.09 -8.45
N ASN A 90 -10.19 10.01 -7.76
CA ASN A 90 -9.00 10.73 -8.23
C ASN A 90 -7.74 10.42 -7.40
N LYS A 91 -7.87 9.60 -6.36
CA LYS A 91 -6.78 9.18 -5.51
C LYS A 91 -6.92 7.71 -5.16
N PHE A 92 -5.78 7.04 -5.13
CA PHE A 92 -5.68 5.62 -4.82
C PHE A 92 -4.55 5.40 -3.82
N THR A 93 -4.70 4.39 -2.98
CA THR A 93 -3.66 3.91 -2.08
C THR A 93 -3.20 2.56 -2.62
N LEU A 94 -1.88 2.42 -2.81
CA LEU A 94 -1.25 1.13 -3.01
C LEU A 94 -0.63 0.69 -1.69
N ARG A 95 -1.10 -0.45 -1.15
CA ARG A 95 -0.63 -1.02 0.11
C ARG A 95 0.08 -2.34 -0.11
N ILE A 96 1.22 -2.51 0.55
CA ILE A 96 1.91 -3.80 0.67
C ILE A 96 1.77 -4.32 2.09
N SER A 97 1.45 -5.61 2.22
CA SER A 97 1.39 -6.32 3.49
C SER A 97 2.13 -7.65 3.38
N TRP A 98 2.96 -7.96 4.38
CA TRP A 98 3.74 -9.21 4.44
C TRP A 98 3.82 -9.74 5.89
N PRO A 99 4.11 -11.04 6.07
CA PRO A 99 4.25 -11.65 7.39
C PRO A 99 5.43 -11.07 8.17
N GLY A 100 5.25 -10.84 9.48
CA GLY A 100 6.34 -10.40 10.35
C GLY A 100 7.45 -11.44 10.55
N SER A 101 7.17 -12.72 10.23
CA SER A 101 8.15 -13.81 10.24
C SER A 101 9.12 -13.79 9.05
N SER A 102 8.90 -12.91 8.07
CA SER A 102 9.73 -12.76 6.88
C SER A 102 10.30 -11.34 6.87
N PRO A 103 11.43 -11.10 7.55
CA PRO A 103 12.01 -9.77 7.65
C PRO A 103 12.47 -9.30 6.28
N ALA A 104 11.85 -8.24 5.79
CA ALA A 104 12.15 -7.66 4.50
C ALA A 104 11.78 -6.18 4.50
N ASP A 105 12.54 -5.38 3.77
CA ASP A 105 12.24 -4.01 3.46
C ASP A 105 11.74 -3.89 2.01
N PHE A 106 10.66 -3.15 1.84
CA PHE A 106 9.96 -3.00 0.58
C PHE A 106 10.03 -1.56 0.11
N HIS A 107 10.31 -1.37 -1.17
CA HIS A 107 10.30 -0.05 -1.79
C HIS A 107 9.42 -0.02 -3.02
N ILE A 108 8.48 0.93 -3.02
CA ILE A 108 7.51 1.11 -4.10
C ILE A 108 7.89 2.37 -4.87
N ASN A 109 8.06 2.25 -6.19
CA ASN A 109 8.11 3.40 -7.08
C ASN A 109 6.90 3.34 -7.99
N ILE A 110 6.11 4.41 -7.99
CA ILE A 110 5.02 4.58 -8.94
C ILE A 110 5.56 5.36 -10.13
N LEU A 111 5.38 4.80 -11.32
CA LEU A 111 5.88 5.33 -12.57
C LEU A 111 4.73 5.58 -13.54
N ASN A 112 4.90 6.63 -14.35
CA ASN A 112 4.05 6.92 -15.48
C ASN A 112 4.38 5.96 -16.62
N PRO A 113 3.46 5.74 -17.59
CA PRO A 113 3.74 4.92 -18.76
C PRO A 113 4.98 5.41 -19.52
N GLU A 114 5.17 6.73 -19.68
CA GLU A 114 6.34 7.27 -20.40
C GLU A 114 7.66 6.93 -19.69
N SER A 115 7.73 7.14 -18.37
CA SER A 115 8.94 6.85 -17.58
C SER A 115 9.20 5.35 -17.40
N THR A 116 8.19 4.52 -17.62
CA THR A 116 8.32 3.06 -17.63
C THR A 116 8.88 2.59 -18.96
N ALA A 117 8.39 3.11 -20.09
CA ALA A 117 8.82 2.71 -21.43
C ALA A 117 10.31 2.95 -21.68
N THR A 118 10.84 4.07 -21.21
CA THR A 118 12.26 4.45 -21.38
C THR A 118 13.21 3.48 -20.69
N ARG A 119 12.78 2.87 -19.58
CA ARG A 119 13.56 1.84 -18.89
C ARG A 119 13.67 0.53 -19.67
N PHE A 120 12.63 0.15 -20.40
CA PHE A 120 12.63 -1.11 -21.16
C PHE A 120 13.20 -0.96 -22.57
N THR A 121 13.06 0.23 -23.16
CA THR A 121 13.56 0.52 -24.52
C THR A 121 15.00 1.00 -24.51
N GLY A 122 15.50 1.52 -23.37
CA GLY A 122 16.81 2.17 -23.29
C GLY A 122 16.86 3.51 -24.02
N GLU A 123 15.75 3.95 -24.61
CA GLU A 123 15.66 5.22 -25.31
C GLU A 123 15.38 6.37 -24.33
N PRO A 124 15.98 7.56 -24.55
CA PRO A 124 15.73 8.72 -23.71
C PRO A 124 14.25 9.11 -23.73
N ALA A 125 13.75 9.53 -22.57
CA ALA A 125 12.38 10.01 -22.43
C ALA A 125 12.11 11.18 -23.36
N LYS A 126 11.13 11.04 -24.26
CA LYS A 126 10.52 12.21 -24.91
C LYS A 126 9.91 13.11 -23.81
N PRO A 127 9.90 14.43 -24.01
CA PRO A 127 9.32 15.36 -23.05
C PRO A 127 7.88 14.96 -22.71
N PRO A 128 7.47 15.12 -21.44
CA PRO A 128 6.19 14.61 -20.95
C PRO A 128 5.04 15.35 -21.65
N GLU A 129 4.42 14.69 -22.61
CA GLU A 129 3.10 15.07 -23.08
C GLU A 129 2.08 14.85 -21.95
N PRO A 130 0.97 15.61 -21.89
CA PRO A 130 -0.06 15.39 -20.88
C PRO A 130 -0.54 13.95 -20.95
N ALA A 131 -0.40 13.23 -19.83
CA ALA A 131 -0.72 11.82 -19.73
C ALA A 131 -2.16 11.57 -20.18
N LEU A 132 -2.32 10.89 -21.32
CA LEU A 132 -3.62 10.54 -21.91
C LEU A 132 -4.37 9.46 -21.11
N THR A 133 -3.69 8.79 -20.17
CA THR A 133 -4.19 7.65 -19.41
C THR A 133 -3.85 7.80 -17.93
N ARG A 134 -4.75 7.33 -17.06
CA ARG A 134 -4.49 7.21 -15.62
C ARG A 134 -3.77 5.91 -15.28
N VAL A 135 -3.44 5.06 -16.25
CA VAL A 135 -2.62 3.87 -16.03
C VAL A 135 -1.28 4.28 -15.42
N LYS A 136 -0.90 3.58 -14.36
CA LYS A 136 0.41 3.71 -13.70
C LYS A 136 1.08 2.34 -13.61
N TYR A 137 2.37 2.34 -13.34
CA TYR A 137 3.12 1.12 -13.07
C TYR A 137 3.74 1.20 -11.69
N ALA A 138 3.52 0.19 -10.87
CA ALA A 138 4.20 0.05 -9.58
C ALA A 138 5.40 -0.88 -9.76
N ARG A 139 6.58 -0.35 -9.44
CA ARG A 139 7.83 -1.08 -9.30
C ARG A 139 8.04 -1.37 -7.83
N ILE A 140 8.09 -2.64 -7.46
CA ILE A 140 8.27 -3.08 -6.07
C ILE A 140 9.60 -3.79 -5.98
N ARG A 141 10.46 -3.35 -5.07
CA ARG A 141 11.77 -3.96 -4.79
C ARG A 141 11.80 -4.45 -3.35
N VAL A 142 12.52 -5.54 -3.11
CA VAL A 142 12.59 -6.20 -1.80
C VAL A 142 14.05 -6.40 -1.42
N VAL A 143 14.41 -6.02 -0.19
CA VAL A 143 15.73 -6.24 0.41
C VAL A 143 15.54 -7.02 1.71
N ASP A 144 16.42 -7.96 1.99
CA ASP A 144 16.43 -8.70 3.24
C ASP A 144 16.85 -7.77 4.38
N THR A 145 16.09 -7.79 5.47
CA THR A 145 16.41 -7.07 6.71
C THR A 145 16.53 -7.99 7.92
N GLY A 146 16.54 -9.31 7.68
CA GLY A 146 16.73 -10.29 8.72
C GLY A 146 18.11 -10.21 9.36
N VAL A 147 18.16 -10.53 10.65
CA VAL A 147 19.42 -10.84 11.32
C VAL A 147 19.68 -12.33 11.13
N ILE A 148 20.71 -12.67 10.36
CA ILE A 148 21.11 -14.07 10.19
C ILE A 148 21.68 -14.56 11.51
N SER A 149 21.02 -15.54 12.13
CA SER A 149 21.57 -16.24 13.29
C SER A 149 22.66 -17.19 12.80
N PRO A 150 23.91 -17.10 13.31
CA PRO A 150 25.02 -17.94 12.87
C PRO A 150 24.76 -19.44 13.11
N LEU A 151 23.80 -19.78 13.98
CA LEU A 151 23.41 -21.15 14.33
C LEU A 151 22.39 -21.76 13.35
N SER A 152 21.76 -20.96 12.48
CA SER A 152 20.64 -21.43 11.67
C SER A 152 21.04 -22.30 10.48
N GLY A 153 22.32 -22.30 10.07
CA GLY A 153 22.81 -23.11 8.93
C GLY A 153 22.11 -22.82 7.58
N LEU A 154 21.24 -21.80 7.51
CA LEU A 154 20.55 -21.40 6.30
C LEU A 154 21.50 -20.60 5.41
N THR A 155 21.94 -21.22 4.32
CA THR A 155 22.74 -20.57 3.26
C THR A 155 21.88 -19.82 2.25
N LYS A 156 20.55 -20.03 2.24
CA LYS A 156 19.62 -19.40 1.30
C LYS A 156 18.48 -18.70 2.03
N ILE A 157 18.25 -17.43 1.70
CA ILE A 157 17.12 -16.65 2.20
C ILE A 157 15.85 -17.13 1.50
N PRO A 158 14.78 -17.50 2.23
CA PRO A 158 13.53 -17.94 1.62
C PRO A 158 12.81 -16.77 0.91
N PRO A 159 12.06 -17.05 -0.18
CA PRO A 159 11.24 -16.04 -0.81
C PRO A 159 10.22 -15.44 0.16
N VAL A 160 10.06 -14.13 0.12
CA VAL A 160 9.16 -13.36 1.00
C VAL A 160 7.76 -13.32 0.36
N PRO A 161 6.73 -13.92 0.99
CA PRO A 161 5.37 -13.78 0.53
C PRO A 161 4.82 -12.41 0.92
N PHE A 162 4.19 -11.70 0.00
CA PHE A 162 3.51 -10.44 0.27
C PHE A 162 2.26 -10.27 -0.59
N ILE A 163 1.38 -9.39 -0.14
CA ILE A 163 0.13 -9.07 -0.81
C ILE A 163 0.14 -7.59 -1.14
N VAL A 164 -0.20 -7.29 -2.38
CA VAL A 164 -0.40 -5.93 -2.87
C VAL A 164 -1.89 -5.68 -3.01
N THR A 165 -2.36 -4.57 -2.43
CA THR A 165 -3.76 -4.15 -2.49
C THR A 165 -3.83 -2.73 -3.02
N LEU A 166 -4.67 -2.50 -4.03
CA LEU A 166 -4.99 -1.20 -4.59
C LEU A 166 -6.39 -0.78 -4.13
N GLU A 167 -6.50 0.34 -3.44
CA GLU A 167 -7.77 0.82 -2.88
C GLU A 167 -8.05 2.25 -3.33
N PRO A 168 -9.28 2.58 -3.77
CA PRO A 168 -9.65 3.97 -3.98
C PRO A 168 -9.78 4.71 -2.65
N LEU A 169 -9.45 6.00 -2.61
CA LEU A 169 -9.71 6.86 -1.45
C LEU A 169 -11.02 7.62 -1.63
N TYR A 170 -11.97 7.37 -0.74
CA TYR A 170 -13.16 8.19 -0.58
C TYR A 170 -12.78 9.57 -0.04
N LEU A 171 -13.36 10.62 -0.63
CA LEU A 171 -13.07 12.03 -0.30
C LEU A 171 -11.56 12.37 -0.39
N GLY A 172 -10.78 11.55 -1.11
CA GLY A 172 -9.34 11.71 -1.25
C GLY A 172 -8.52 11.46 0.03
N LEU A 173 -9.13 10.92 1.09
CA LEU A 173 -8.49 10.71 2.39
C LEU A 173 -8.74 9.30 2.98
N ILE A 174 -9.92 8.71 2.75
CA ILE A 174 -10.35 7.52 3.48
C ILE A 174 -10.26 6.29 2.57
N PRO A 175 -9.41 5.30 2.87
CA PRO A 175 -9.38 4.04 2.13
C PRO A 175 -10.72 3.31 2.21
N ALA A 176 -11.11 2.64 1.14
CA ALA A 176 -12.35 1.88 1.07
C ALA A 176 -12.53 0.87 2.21
N THR A 177 -11.43 0.25 2.67
CA THR A 177 -11.47 -0.74 3.75
C THR A 177 -11.77 -0.16 5.13
N VAL A 178 -11.62 1.15 5.31
CA VAL A 178 -11.86 1.85 6.59
C VAL A 178 -13.33 2.29 6.73
N VAL A 179 -14.08 2.33 5.63
CA VAL A 179 -15.49 2.79 5.62
C VAL A 179 -16.39 1.96 6.55
N PRO A 180 -16.38 0.61 6.52
CA PRO A 180 -17.23 -0.18 7.43
C PRO A 180 -16.89 0.06 8.91
N PHE A 181 -15.60 0.28 9.21
CA PHE A 181 -15.17 0.59 10.56
C PHE A 181 -15.69 1.95 11.02
N LEU A 182 -15.62 2.99 10.18
CA LEU A 182 -16.16 4.31 10.49
C LEU A 182 -17.68 4.31 10.68
N LEU A 183 -18.41 3.50 9.89
CA LEU A 183 -19.86 3.35 10.03
C LEU A 183 -20.28 2.80 11.40
N VAL A 184 -19.44 2.00 12.06
CA VAL A 184 -19.71 1.49 13.41
C VAL A 184 -19.13 2.43 14.47
N LEU A 185 -17.92 2.92 14.26
CA LEU A 185 -17.20 3.74 15.22
C LEU A 185 -17.93 5.06 15.52
N ILE A 186 -18.42 5.76 14.49
CA ILE A 186 -19.05 7.08 14.66
C ILE A 186 -20.32 6.98 15.54
N PRO A 187 -21.30 6.09 15.24
CA PRO A 187 -22.45 5.90 16.13
C PRO A 187 -22.05 5.47 17.55
N ALA A 188 -21.06 4.58 17.69
CA ALA A 188 -20.59 4.15 19.01
C ALA A 188 -20.02 5.31 19.83
N ILE A 189 -19.26 6.22 19.20
CA ILE A 189 -18.77 7.44 19.84
C ILE A 189 -19.95 8.33 20.25
N VAL A 190 -20.93 8.55 19.37
CA VAL A 190 -22.11 9.38 19.66
C VAL A 190 -22.88 8.82 20.86
N VAL A 191 -23.17 7.51 20.87
CA VAL A 191 -23.85 6.86 22.00
C VAL A 191 -23.03 6.98 23.28
N SER A 192 -21.71 6.78 23.19
CA SER A 192 -20.81 6.92 24.35
C SER A 192 -20.82 8.33 24.93
N LEU A 193 -20.77 9.36 24.07
CA LEU A 193 -20.86 10.76 24.47
C LEU A 193 -22.22 11.09 25.10
N MET A 194 -23.31 10.51 24.58
CA MET A 194 -24.64 10.67 25.15
C MET A 194 -24.80 9.95 26.49
N ALA A 195 -24.20 8.77 26.65
CA ALA A 195 -24.28 7.96 27.88
C ALA A 195 -23.36 8.48 28.99
N ALA A 196 -22.19 9.03 28.63
CA ALA A 196 -21.18 9.54 29.56
C ALA A 196 -21.73 10.44 30.69
N PRO A 197 -22.57 11.46 30.46
CA PRO A 197 -23.09 12.30 31.54
C PRO A 197 -23.98 11.52 32.52
N TYR A 198 -24.75 10.54 32.05
CA TYR A 198 -25.61 9.71 32.91
C TYR A 198 -24.77 8.78 33.78
N ILE A 199 -23.80 8.10 33.16
CA ILE A 199 -22.84 7.23 33.86
C ILE A 199 -22.07 8.06 34.91
N TYR A 200 -21.59 9.25 34.54
CA TYR A 200 -20.85 10.11 35.45
C TYR A 200 -21.70 10.58 36.63
N LYS A 201 -22.97 10.94 36.41
CA LYS A 201 -23.91 11.27 37.50
C LYS A 201 -24.10 10.09 38.46
N TYR A 202 -24.37 8.91 37.91
CA TYR A 202 -24.57 7.69 38.70
C TYR A 202 -23.33 7.33 39.54
N LEU A 203 -22.15 7.31 38.91
CA LEU A 203 -20.88 7.04 39.60
C LEU A 203 -20.58 8.09 40.69
N ARG A 204 -20.92 9.36 40.44
CA ARG A 204 -20.76 10.43 41.43
C ARG A 204 -21.68 10.24 42.65
N GLU A 205 -22.90 9.74 42.46
CA GLU A 205 -23.82 9.43 43.55
C GLU A 205 -23.31 8.29 44.43
N ILE A 206 -22.86 7.19 43.81
CA ILE A 206 -22.23 6.06 44.53
C ILE A 206 -20.99 6.53 45.30
N ALA A 207 -20.13 7.32 44.66
CA ALA A 207 -18.91 7.82 45.30
C ALA A 207 -19.22 8.73 46.51
N ARG A 208 -20.28 9.55 46.43
CA ARG A 208 -20.73 10.36 47.57
C ARG A 208 -21.26 9.50 48.72
N ALA A 209 -22.08 8.49 48.42
CA ALA A 209 -22.62 7.57 49.44
C ALA A 209 -21.48 6.85 50.18
N ALA A 210 -20.55 6.25 49.44
CA ALA A 210 -19.39 5.58 50.02
C ALA A 210 -18.54 6.51 50.90
N LYS A 211 -18.33 7.77 50.47
CA LYS A 211 -17.57 8.75 51.28
C LYS A 211 -18.25 9.07 52.60
N SER A 212 -19.57 9.22 52.62
CA SER A 212 -20.32 9.49 53.85
C SER A 212 -20.27 8.33 54.85
N GLU A 213 -20.23 7.08 54.36
CA GLU A 213 -20.10 5.90 55.21
C GLU A 213 -18.73 5.81 55.90
N MET A 214 -17.66 6.17 55.20
CA MET A 214 -16.31 6.18 55.78
C MET A 214 -16.17 7.25 56.88
N GLN A 215 -16.68 8.46 56.64
CA GLN A 215 -16.65 9.54 57.62
C GLN A 215 -17.52 9.26 58.86
N GLY A 216 -18.61 8.49 58.70
CA GLY A 216 -19.44 8.06 59.82
C GLY A 216 -18.77 7.01 60.72
N LYS A 217 -17.87 6.19 60.18
CA LYS A 217 -17.11 5.19 60.96
C LYS A 217 -15.99 5.83 61.78
N GLU A 218 -15.32 6.85 61.25
CA GLU A 218 -14.22 7.54 61.95
C GLU A 218 -14.67 8.29 63.21
N LYS A 219 -15.92 8.80 63.25
CA LYS A 219 -16.48 9.47 64.44
C LYS A 219 -16.96 8.52 65.54
N LYS A 220 -16.97 7.20 65.30
CA LYS A 220 -17.40 6.18 66.26
C LYS A 220 -16.24 5.40 66.89
N ALA A 221 -15.02 5.65 66.43
CA ALA A 221 -13.77 5.17 67.04
C ALA A 221 -13.23 6.25 67.97
#